data_AF-A0A3P6ARM9-F1
#
_entry.id   AF-A0A3P6ARM9-F1
#
_cell.length_a   1.000
_cell.length_b   1.000
_cell.length_c   1.000
_cell.angle_alpha   90.00
_cell.angle_beta   90.00
_cell.angle_gamma   90.00
#
_symmetry.space_group_name_H-M   'P 1'
#
loop_
_entity.id
_entity.type
_entity.pdbx_description
1 polymer ?
#
loop_
_entity_poly.entity_id
_entity_poly.type
_entity_poly.pdbx_seq_one_letter_code
_entity_poly.pdbx_strand_id
1 'polypeptide(L)'
;MTVLISELLVESSGDEVDKVKMIPFEIEQAQGLPKTKHPFNCGIFLVKILECQSLKIGDMTKINDDNALELRRTLSCEIFNQFVDESFGK
;
A
#
# COMPACT_ATOMS: atom_id res chain seq x y z
N MET A 1 15.28 9.45 9.61
CA MET A 1 15.92 8.18 9.99
C MET A 1 16.23 7.46 8.69
N THR A 2 17.49 7.28 8.33
CA THR A 2 17.88 6.60 7.08
C THR A 2 17.94 5.11 7.36
N VAL A 3 17.03 4.31 6.80
CA VAL A 3 17.16 2.85 6.84
C VAL A 3 18.04 2.44 5.68
N LEU A 4 19.28 2.09 5.99
CA LEU A 4 20.14 1.38 5.07
C LEU A 4 19.62 -0.06 5.03
N ILE A 5 19.05 -0.48 3.92
CA ILE A 5 18.79 -1.90 3.66
C ILE A 5 20.17 -2.54 3.46
N SER A 6 20.76 -3.07 4.52
CA SER A 6 22.13 -3.61 4.52
C SER A 6 22.34 -4.74 3.50
N GLU A 7 21.27 -5.40 3.04
CA GLU A 7 21.32 -6.48 2.04
C GLU A 7 21.50 -6.01 0.59
N LEU A 8 21.43 -4.71 0.30
CA LEU A 8 21.76 -4.17 -1.03
C LEU A 8 23.25 -3.81 -1.18
N LEU A 9 24.07 -3.98 -0.14
CA LEU A 9 25.52 -3.91 -0.25
C LEU A 9 26.02 -5.21 -0.88
N VAL A 10 25.88 -5.27 -2.21
CA VAL A 10 26.61 -6.23 -3.06
C VAL A 10 28.08 -6.17 -2.63
N GLU A 11 28.62 -7.30 -2.16
CA GLU A 11 30.05 -7.46 -1.96
C GLU A 11 30.74 -7.07 -3.25
N SER A 12 31.44 -5.93 -3.27
CA SER A 12 32.11 -5.46 -4.48
C SER A 12 33.29 -6.41 -4.76
N SER A 13 33.05 -7.44 -5.57
CA SER A 13 34.10 -8.12 -6.31
C SER A 13 34.89 -7.05 -7.07
N GLY A 14 36.22 -7.09 -6.96
CA GLY A 14 37.16 -6.02 -7.31
C GLY A 14 37.27 -5.60 -8.78
N ASP A 15 36.17 -5.58 -9.52
CA ASP A 15 36.07 -4.85 -10.77
C ASP A 15 35.55 -3.44 -10.50
N GLU A 16 36.09 -2.45 -11.22
CA GLU A 16 35.63 -1.07 -11.24
C GLU A 16 34.22 -1.00 -11.86
N VAL A 17 33.22 -1.44 -11.10
CA VAL A 17 31.82 -1.16 -11.39
C VAL A 17 31.65 0.34 -11.16
N ASP A 18 31.38 1.08 -12.24
CA ASP A 18 30.96 2.48 -12.20
C ASP A 18 30.07 2.66 -10.97
N LYS A 19 30.57 3.42 -9.98
CA LYS A 19 29.88 3.63 -8.71
C LYS A 19 28.65 4.47 -9.00
N VAL A 20 27.59 3.83 -9.51
CA VAL A 20 26.24 4.39 -9.57
C VAL A 20 25.99 4.90 -8.17
N LYS A 21 25.95 6.23 -8.04
CA LYS A 21 25.78 6.89 -6.76
C LYS A 21 24.44 6.40 -6.19
N MET A 22 24.50 5.43 -5.27
CA MET A 22 23.31 4.92 -4.61
C MET A 22 22.74 6.06 -3.78
N ILE A 23 21.61 6.61 -4.24
CA ILE A 23 20.84 7.59 -3.48
C ILE A 23 19.98 6.79 -2.49
N PRO A 24 20.13 6.99 -1.17
CA PRO A 24 19.29 6.32 -0.19
C PRO A 24 17.82 6.69 -0.38
N PHE A 25 16.91 5.75 -0.10
CA PHE A 25 15.49 6.04 -0.06
C PHE A 25 15.18 6.99 1.11
N GLU A 26 14.33 7.98 0.84
CA GLU A 26 13.73 8.79 1.89
C GLU A 26 12.61 8.00 2.57
N ILE A 27 12.52 8.12 3.88
CA ILE A 27 11.54 7.41 4.69
C ILE A 27 10.63 8.44 5.31
N GLU A 28 9.36 8.35 4.96
CA GLU A 28 8.32 9.21 5.51
C GLU A 28 7.38 8.39 6.38
N GLN A 29 7.07 8.94 7.55
CA GLN A 29 6.00 8.40 8.39
C GLN A 29 4.71 9.13 8.05
N ALA A 30 3.77 8.43 7.43
CA ALA A 30 2.46 8.98 7.12
C ALA A 30 1.73 9.39 8.41
N GLN A 31 1.39 10.67 8.52
CA GLN A 31 0.63 11.25 9.63
C GLN A 31 -0.84 11.42 9.23
N GLY A 32 -1.73 11.43 10.24
CA GLY A 32 -3.16 11.70 10.01
C GLY A 32 -3.94 10.59 9.28
N LEU A 33 -3.33 9.43 9.06
CA LEU A 33 -4.02 8.29 8.46
C LEU A 33 -5.15 7.79 9.38
N PRO A 34 -6.29 7.36 8.80
CA PRO A 34 -7.36 6.74 9.56
C PRO A 34 -6.87 5.53 10.36
N LYS A 35 -7.39 5.39 11.58
CA LYS A 35 -7.05 4.29 12.50
C LYS A 35 -8.31 3.57 12.94
N THR A 36 -8.21 2.26 13.00
CA THR A 36 -9.26 1.38 13.51
C THR A 36 -9.07 1.13 15.01
N LYS A 37 -10.17 1.03 15.76
CA LYS A 37 -10.16 0.50 17.14
C LYS A 37 -10.22 -1.03 17.18
N HIS A 38 -10.59 -1.66 16.06
CA HIS A 38 -10.80 -3.09 15.93
C HIS A 38 -9.66 -3.74 15.12
N PRO A 39 -8.90 -4.68 15.72
CA PRO A 39 -7.78 -5.33 15.04
C PRO A 39 -8.15 -6.02 13.71
N PHE A 40 -9.35 -6.60 13.63
CA PHE A 40 -9.82 -7.30 12.43
C PHE A 40 -10.15 -6.37 11.25
N ASN A 41 -10.19 -5.05 11.45
CA ASN A 41 -10.41 -4.07 10.39
C ASN A 41 -9.10 -3.54 9.79
N CYS A 42 -7.93 -3.92 10.32
CA CYS A 42 -6.65 -3.36 9.86
C CYS A 42 -6.39 -3.57 8.36
N GLY A 43 -6.75 -4.74 7.84
CA GLY A 43 -6.57 -5.07 6.42
C GLY A 43 -7.40 -4.18 5.51
N ILE A 44 -8.68 -3.97 5.81
CA ILE A 44 -9.55 -3.12 4.97
C ILE A 44 -9.16 -1.64 5.05
N PHE A 45 -8.69 -1.18 6.22
CA PHE A 45 -8.15 0.17 6.36
C PHE A 45 -6.92 0.37 5.49
N LEU A 46 -5.95 -0.55 5.55
CA LEU A 46 -4.74 -0.47 4.75
C LEU A 46 -5.05 -0.43 3.25
N VAL A 47 -5.91 -1.34 2.77
CA VAL A 47 -6.29 -1.41 1.36
C VAL A 47 -6.95 -0.11 0.90
N LYS A 48 -7.92 0.41 1.66
CA LYS A 48 -8.62 1.65 1.28
C LYS A 48 -7.74 2.90 1.41
N ILE A 49 -6.79 2.94 2.35
CA ILE A 49 -5.80 4.02 2.42
C ILE A 49 -4.92 4.02 1.17
N LEU A 50 -4.42 2.84 0.76
CA LEU A 50 -3.59 2.70 -0.45
C LEU A 50 -4.37 3.06 -1.71
N GLU A 51 -5.65 2.68 -1.80
CA GLU A 51 -6.54 3.08 -2.89
C GLU A 51 -6.68 4.62 -2.95
N CYS A 52 -7.02 5.26 -1.83
CA CYS A 52 -7.14 6.72 -1.78
C CYS A 52 -5.82 7.42 -2.16
N GLN A 53 -4.68 6.94 -1.67
CA GLN A 53 -3.37 7.49 -2.03
C GLN A 53 -3.07 7.33 -3.52
N SER A 54 -3.34 6.15 -4.09
CA SER A 54 -3.12 5.87 -5.51
C SER A 54 -3.99 6.75 -6.41
N LEU A 55 -5.23 7.02 -6.00
CA LEU A 55 -6.19 7.86 -6.72
C LEU A 55 -6.09 9.35 -6.36
N LYS A 56 -5.15 9.74 -5.49
CA LYS A 56 -4.98 11.13 -4.98
C LYS A 56 -6.25 11.69 -4.31
N ILE A 57 -7.01 10.82 -3.65
CA ILE A 57 -8.18 11.19 -2.85
C ILE A 57 -7.68 11.63 -1.47
N GLY A 58 -7.81 12.92 -1.18
CA GLY A 58 -7.39 13.50 0.11
C GLY A 58 -8.38 13.25 1.26
N ASP A 59 -9.67 13.07 0.95
CA ASP A 59 -10.69 12.77 1.95
C ASP A 59 -10.75 11.27 2.25
N MET A 60 -10.24 10.88 3.41
CA MET A 60 -10.27 9.50 3.91
C MET A 60 -11.27 9.30 5.05
N THR A 61 -12.19 10.25 5.29
CA THR A 61 -13.13 10.20 6.44
C THR A 61 -14.07 8.99 6.43
N LYS A 62 -14.33 8.42 5.24
CA LYS A 62 -15.15 7.20 5.08
C LYS A 62 -14.46 5.93 5.56
N ILE A 63 -13.14 5.94 5.74
CA ILE A 63 -12.35 4.82 6.26
C ILE A 63 -12.44 4.85 7.79
N ASN A 64 -13.53 4.33 8.33
CA ASN A 64 -13.79 4.27 9.76
C ASN A 64 -14.48 2.94 10.13
N ASP A 65 -14.59 2.67 11.44
CA ASP A 65 -15.12 1.41 11.94
C ASP A 65 -16.61 1.21 11.60
N ASP A 66 -17.40 2.28 11.57
CA ASP A 66 -18.84 2.23 11.26
C ASP A 66 -19.09 1.78 9.81
N ASN A 67 -18.22 2.20 8.90
CA ASN A 67 -18.30 1.86 7.47
C ASN A 67 -17.51 0.60 7.08
N ALA A 68 -16.71 0.02 7.99
CA ALA A 68 -15.76 -1.04 7.65
C ALA A 68 -16.41 -2.27 7.00
N LEU A 69 -17.63 -2.62 7.42
CA LEU A 69 -18.38 -3.74 6.84
C LEU A 69 -18.84 -3.45 5.40
N GLU A 70 -19.29 -2.23 5.13
CA GLU A 70 -19.70 -1.80 3.79
C GLU A 70 -18.51 -1.73 2.84
N LEU A 71 -17.39 -1.16 3.30
CA LEU A 71 -16.14 -1.14 2.53
C LEU A 71 -15.69 -2.55 2.15
N ARG A 72 -15.78 -3.51 3.09
CA ARG A 72 -15.42 -4.90 2.83
C ARG A 72 -16.34 -5.55 1.80
N ARG A 73 -17.66 -5.36 1.92
CA ARG A 73 -18.63 -5.89 0.95
C ARG A 73 -18.40 -5.32 -0.44
N THR A 74 -18.18 -4.00 -0.53
CA THR A 74 -17.92 -3.31 -1.79
C THR A 74 -16.67 -3.86 -2.46
N LEU A 75 -15.57 -3.97 -1.72
CA LEU A 75 -14.32 -4.54 -2.22
C LEU A 75 -14.49 -6.00 -2.68
N SER A 76 -15.22 -6.83 -1.92
CA SER A 76 -15.52 -8.20 -2.33
C SER A 76 -16.29 -8.25 -3.65
N CYS A 77 -17.29 -7.37 -3.83
CA CYS A 77 -18.06 -7.29 -5.06
C CYS A 77 -17.20 -6.83 -6.24
N GLU A 78 -16.32 -5.84 -6.05
CA GLU A 78 -15.42 -5.34 -7.09
C GLU A 78 -14.47 -6.45 -7.57
N ILE A 79 -13.84 -7.18 -6.64
CA ILE A 79 -12.95 -8.31 -6.96
C ILE A 79 -13.73 -9.42 -7.68
N PHE A 80 -14.93 -9.75 -7.18
CA PHE A 80 -15.77 -10.77 -7.81
C PHE A 80 -16.17 -10.38 -9.24
N ASN A 81 -16.59 -9.13 -9.45
CA ASN A 81 -16.97 -8.64 -10.77
C ASN A 81 -15.78 -8.66 -11.73
N GLN A 82 -14.59 -8.23 -11.30
CA GLN A 82 -13.38 -8.35 -12.13
C GLN A 82 -13.12 -9.81 -12.53
N PHE A 83 -13.22 -10.75 -11.59
CA PHE A 83 -13.02 -12.16 -11.89
C PHE A 83 -14.07 -12.72 -12.85
N VAL A 84 -15.35 -12.35 -12.69
CA VAL A 84 -16.44 -12.76 -13.57
C VAL A 84 -16.28 -12.15 -14.97
N ASP A 85 -15.98 -10.86 -15.05
CA ASP A 85 -15.77 -10.16 -16.32
C ASP A 85 -14.57 -10.74 -17.09
N GLU A 86 -13.50 -11.13 -16.38
CA GLU A 86 -12.35 -11.82 -16.97
C GLU A 86 -12.66 -13.27 -17.37
N SER A 87 -13.46 -13.99 -16.59
CA SER A 87 -13.79 -15.41 -16.82
C SER A 87 -14.86 -15.64 -17.89
N PHE A 88 -15.75 -14.68 -18.08
CA PHE A 88 -16.86 -14.73 -19.04
C PHE A 88 -16.75 -13.68 -20.15
N GLY A 89 -15.56 -13.10 -20.31
CA GLY A 89 -15.26 -12.12 -21.35
C GLY A 89 -15.58 -12.62 -22.76
N LYS A 90 -16.36 -11.80 -23.46
CA LYS A 90 -16.47 -11.73 -24.92
C LYS A 90 -15.13 -11.44 -25.58
#